data_AF-A0A3S8VVI9-F1
#
_entry.id   AF-A0A3S8VVI9-F1
#
_cell.length_a   1.000
_cell.length_b   1.000
_cell.length_c   1.000
_cell.angle_alpha   90.00
_cell.angle_beta   90.00
_cell.angle_gamma   90.00
#
_symmetry.space_group_name_H-M   'P 1'
#
loop_
_entity.id
_entity.type
_entity.pdbx_description
1 polymer ?
#
loop_
_entity_poly.entity_id
_entity_poly.type
_entity_poly.pdbx_seq_one_letter_code
_entity_poly.pdbx_strand_id
1 'polypeptide(L)'
;MTQQHDRHLARHTLLAAGGATGAPALTPALDATADAAAREPGTGTGAVGRLPADVQRPWLGPDFWANRLQDRRPAGGRIESVAPPGPHRLRTVAVLTRELTGDRPARLRVRTGTLVPGPGFSGFLIGTTEHTGDLTDGFGTRPRVLAVANPRVSFADYRAGYPTGQGVGESSLKREGYGIVRVDPAARAFTLGSWPWDGHPHDRETRQFDGWPVRPPFDDV
;
A
#
# COMPACT_ATOMS: atom_id res chain seq x y z
N MET A 1 -16.84 21.19 -28.42
CA MET A 1 -17.70 20.67 -27.34
C MET A 1 -18.15 19.28 -27.77
N THR A 2 -17.44 18.25 -27.33
CA THR A 2 -17.76 16.86 -27.70
C THR A 2 -18.26 16.17 -26.44
N GLN A 3 -19.54 15.80 -26.44
CA GLN A 3 -20.18 15.07 -25.35
C GLN A 3 -19.52 13.69 -25.21
N GLN A 4 -19.01 13.40 -24.02
CA GLN A 4 -18.57 12.07 -23.65
C GLN A 4 -19.81 11.29 -23.18
N HIS A 5 -20.14 10.24 -23.93
CA HIS A 5 -21.26 9.36 -23.64
C HIS A 5 -21.05 8.66 -22.30
N ASP A 6 -22.00 8.86 -21.40
CA ASP A 6 -22.06 8.23 -20.08
C ASP A 6 -22.40 6.74 -20.27
N ARG A 7 -21.37 5.87 -20.21
CA ARG A 7 -21.58 4.43 -20.16
C ARG A 7 -22.08 4.09 -18.76
N HIS A 8 -23.40 3.95 -18.65
CA HIS A 8 -24.09 3.35 -17.51
C HIS A 8 -23.44 2.02 -17.09
N LEU A 9 -22.55 2.06 -16.11
CA LEU A 9 -22.13 0.89 -15.35
C LEU A 9 -23.10 0.72 -14.19
N ALA A 10 -23.72 -0.46 -14.12
CA ALA A 10 -24.73 -0.78 -13.13
C ALA A 10 -24.17 -0.63 -11.71
N ARG A 11 -24.79 0.27 -10.94
CA ARG A 11 -24.46 0.56 -9.54
C ARG A 11 -24.89 -0.63 -8.68
N HIS A 12 -23.95 -1.43 -8.21
CA HIS A 12 -24.20 -2.35 -7.10
C HIS A 12 -23.92 -1.62 -5.78
N THR A 13 -25.00 -1.16 -5.15
CA THR A 13 -24.99 -0.54 -3.82
C THR A 13 -24.43 -1.54 -2.81
N LEU A 14 -23.22 -1.29 -2.29
CA LEU A 14 -22.67 -2.06 -1.18
C LEU A 14 -23.08 -1.39 0.14
N LEU A 15 -23.84 -2.11 0.96
CA LEU A 15 -24.27 -1.66 2.29
C LEU A 15 -23.05 -1.43 3.19
N ALA A 16 -22.81 -0.17 3.54
CA ALA A 16 -21.88 0.21 4.59
C ALA A 16 -22.47 -0.23 5.94
N ALA A 17 -21.88 -1.25 6.57
CA ALA A 17 -22.19 -1.61 7.95
C ALA A 17 -21.29 -0.79 8.90
N GLY A 18 -21.85 0.23 9.52
CA GLY A 18 -21.21 0.97 10.60
C GLY A 18 -22.15 2.00 11.24
N GLY A 19 -22.67 1.68 12.44
CA GLY A 19 -23.36 2.63 13.32
C GLY A 19 -24.77 2.18 13.71
N ALA A 20 -24.91 1.62 14.91
CA ALA A 20 -26.18 1.21 15.49
C ALA A 20 -27.03 2.41 15.90
N THR A 21 -28.31 2.46 15.48
CA THR A 21 -29.51 2.72 16.29
C THR A 21 -30.76 2.59 15.39
N GLY A 22 -31.62 1.60 15.67
CA GLY A 22 -32.92 1.42 15.01
C GLY A 22 -32.99 0.18 14.12
N ALA A 23 -33.56 -0.91 14.64
CA ALA A 23 -33.75 -2.16 13.92
C ALA A 23 -34.82 -2.03 12.81
N PRO A 24 -34.49 -2.48 11.60
CA PRO A 24 -35.26 -3.55 10.99
C PRO A 24 -34.37 -4.78 10.76
N ALA A 25 -34.99 -5.95 10.77
CA ALA A 25 -34.35 -7.25 10.86
C ALA A 25 -33.22 -7.48 9.83
N LEU A 26 -31.98 -7.52 10.33
CA LEU A 26 -30.75 -7.88 9.60
C LEU A 26 -30.51 -9.41 9.58
N THR A 27 -31.58 -10.21 9.49
CA THR A 27 -31.46 -11.65 9.74
C THR A 27 -30.62 -12.42 8.72
N PRO A 28 -30.67 -12.20 7.38
CA PRO A 28 -29.90 -13.05 6.47
C PRO A 28 -28.40 -12.77 6.46
N ALA A 29 -27.95 -11.56 6.85
CA ALA A 29 -26.54 -11.19 6.86
C ALA A 29 -25.80 -11.73 8.10
N LEU A 30 -26.48 -11.83 9.24
CA LEU A 30 -25.94 -12.40 10.47
C LEU A 30 -25.85 -13.93 10.40
N ASP A 31 -26.84 -14.59 9.79
CA ASP A 31 -26.82 -16.05 9.61
C ASP A 31 -25.68 -16.51 8.70
N ALA A 32 -25.38 -15.75 7.62
CA ALA A 32 -24.22 -16.01 6.77
C ALA A 32 -22.88 -15.83 7.51
N THR A 33 -22.79 -14.88 8.46
CA THR A 33 -21.59 -14.74 9.31
C THR A 33 -21.46 -15.85 10.34
N ALA A 34 -22.56 -16.36 10.88
CA ALA A 34 -22.58 -17.48 11.81
C ALA A 34 -22.18 -18.81 11.13
N ASP A 35 -22.71 -19.08 9.93
CA ASP A 35 -22.33 -20.26 9.12
C ASP A 35 -20.88 -20.19 8.63
N ALA A 36 -20.36 -18.99 8.33
CA ALA A 36 -18.96 -18.79 7.98
C ALA A 36 -18.00 -18.93 9.19
N ALA A 37 -18.48 -18.58 10.39
CA ALA A 37 -17.76 -18.75 11.65
C ALA A 37 -17.79 -20.21 12.15
N ALA A 38 -18.88 -20.94 11.89
CA ALA A 38 -19.05 -22.35 12.25
C ALA A 38 -18.36 -23.34 11.30
N ARG A 39 -17.99 -22.91 10.09
CA ARG A 39 -17.16 -23.71 9.18
C ARG A 39 -15.76 -23.90 9.75
N GLU A 40 -15.37 -25.16 9.94
CA GLU A 40 -14.00 -25.57 10.28
C GLU A 40 -12.97 -24.74 9.51
N PRO A 41 -11.91 -24.22 10.18
CA PRO A 41 -10.89 -23.43 9.51
C PRO A 41 -10.24 -24.29 8.43
N GLY A 42 -10.63 -24.03 7.19
CA GLY A 42 -10.02 -24.66 6.02
C GLY A 42 -8.49 -24.58 6.14
N THR A 43 -7.84 -25.71 5.95
CA THR A 43 -6.40 -25.89 6.11
C THR A 43 -5.65 -25.08 5.06
N GLY A 44 -5.31 -23.84 5.42
CA GLY A 44 -4.31 -23.03 4.71
C GLY A 44 -4.76 -21.62 4.38
N THR A 45 -4.68 -20.69 5.35
CA THR A 45 -4.56 -19.26 4.99
C THR A 45 -3.08 -18.95 4.75
N GLY A 46 -2.70 -18.76 3.49
CA GLY A 46 -1.35 -18.36 3.11
C GLY A 46 -1.10 -16.86 3.31
N ALA A 47 0.16 -16.48 3.59
CA ALA A 47 0.53 -15.07 3.71
C ALA A 47 0.33 -14.32 2.38
N VAL A 48 -0.07 -13.05 2.48
CA VAL A 48 -0.36 -12.24 1.28
C VAL A 48 0.86 -11.68 0.55
N GLY A 49 2.02 -11.78 1.20
CA GLY A 49 3.31 -11.35 0.71
C GLY A 49 4.34 -11.60 1.82
N ARG A 50 5.62 -11.53 1.48
CA ARG A 50 6.70 -11.64 2.47
C ARG A 50 7.25 -10.24 2.76
N LEU A 51 7.33 -9.89 4.03
CA LEU A 51 7.97 -8.65 4.47
C LEU A 51 9.40 -8.94 4.94
N PRO A 52 10.37 -8.06 4.65
CA PRO A 52 11.71 -8.19 5.19
C PRO A 52 11.69 -8.08 6.72
N ALA A 53 12.56 -8.83 7.40
CA ALA A 53 12.61 -8.86 8.86
C ALA A 53 13.57 -7.80 9.43
N ASP A 54 14.60 -7.46 8.66
CA ASP A 54 15.82 -6.75 9.04
C ASP A 54 15.97 -5.38 8.38
N VAL A 55 14.92 -4.90 7.69
CA VAL A 55 14.91 -3.59 7.02
C VAL A 55 13.90 -2.67 7.70
N GLN A 56 14.32 -1.45 8.05
CA GLN A 56 13.42 -0.40 8.53
C GLN A 56 13.38 0.77 7.56
N ARG A 57 12.35 0.78 6.71
CA ARG A 57 12.12 1.83 5.72
C ARG A 57 10.61 2.10 5.56
N PRO A 58 10.20 3.30 5.11
CA PRO A 58 8.79 3.59 4.80
C PRO A 58 8.15 2.66 3.77
N TRP A 59 8.95 2.16 2.83
CA TRP A 59 8.49 1.30 1.76
C TRP A 59 8.37 -0.16 2.19
N LEU A 60 7.16 -0.73 2.09
CA LEU A 60 6.86 -2.10 2.51
C LEU A 60 7.34 -3.18 1.53
N GLY A 61 7.58 -2.81 0.27
CA GLY A 61 7.88 -3.74 -0.82
C GLY A 61 6.87 -3.62 -1.96
N PRO A 62 7.09 -4.36 -3.06
CA PRO A 62 6.28 -4.26 -4.28
C PRO A 62 4.87 -4.85 -4.14
N ASP A 63 4.62 -5.67 -3.13
CA ASP A 63 3.33 -6.36 -2.94
C ASP A 63 2.27 -5.48 -2.25
N PHE A 64 2.68 -4.32 -1.73
CA PHE A 64 1.86 -3.52 -0.83
C PHE A 64 1.90 -2.03 -1.19
N TRP A 65 0.74 -1.38 -1.13
CA TRP A 65 0.63 0.07 -1.17
C TRP A 65 0.07 0.59 0.15
N ALA A 66 0.82 1.41 0.87
CA ALA A 66 0.30 2.07 2.07
C ALA A 66 -0.11 3.51 1.77
N ASN A 67 -1.29 3.91 2.20
CA ASN A 67 -1.59 5.33 2.23
C ASN A 67 -0.66 6.02 3.24
N ARG A 68 -0.09 7.16 2.85
CA ARG A 68 0.95 7.84 3.65
C ARG A 68 2.09 6.90 4.04
N LEU A 69 2.86 6.49 3.04
CA LEU A 69 3.98 5.54 3.16
C LEU A 69 4.93 5.88 4.32
N GLN A 70 5.13 7.17 4.63
CA GLN A 70 5.97 7.64 5.73
C GLN A 70 5.53 7.16 7.12
N ASP A 71 4.27 6.74 7.26
CA ASP A 71 3.70 6.30 8.53
C ASP A 71 3.85 4.78 8.72
N ARG A 72 4.57 4.08 7.84
CA ARG A 72 4.74 2.62 7.87
C ARG A 72 6.20 2.21 7.98
N ARG A 73 6.45 1.00 8.48
CA ARG A 73 7.72 0.29 8.27
C ARG A 73 7.54 -1.24 8.34
N PRO A 74 8.32 -2.03 7.60
CA PRO A 74 8.52 -3.43 7.93
C PRO A 74 9.33 -3.54 9.24
N ALA A 75 8.98 -4.52 10.08
CA ALA A 75 9.74 -4.85 11.29
C ALA A 75 9.51 -6.29 11.71
N GLY A 76 10.54 -7.15 11.72
CA GLY A 76 10.40 -8.55 12.15
C GLY A 76 9.28 -9.30 11.42
N GLY A 77 9.15 -9.10 10.10
CA GLY A 77 8.14 -9.75 9.26
C GLY A 77 6.71 -9.22 9.42
N ARG A 78 6.49 -8.11 10.16
CA ARG A 78 5.19 -7.44 10.28
C ARG A 78 5.22 -6.03 9.70
N ILE A 79 4.04 -5.47 9.45
CA ILE A 79 3.86 -4.05 9.12
C ILE A 79 3.59 -3.30 10.41
N GLU A 80 4.40 -2.31 10.72
CA GLU A 80 4.15 -1.38 11.81
C GLU A 80 3.61 -0.05 11.28
N SER A 81 2.57 0.47 11.93
CA SER A 81 2.12 1.85 11.74
C SER A 81 2.77 2.71 12.81
N VAL A 82 3.69 3.58 12.41
CA VAL A 82 4.51 4.41 13.31
C VAL A 82 3.98 5.85 13.43
N ALA A 83 2.81 6.13 12.84
CA ALA A 83 2.17 7.44 12.97
C ALA A 83 1.85 7.77 14.42
N PRO A 84 2.03 9.04 14.85
CA PRO A 84 1.52 9.48 16.14
C PRO A 84 -0.03 9.41 16.17
N PRO A 85 -0.63 9.15 17.34
CA PRO A 85 -2.09 9.20 17.50
C PRO A 85 -2.67 10.55 17.06
N GLY A 86 -3.91 10.54 16.55
CA GLY A 86 -4.61 11.79 16.21
C GLY A 86 -5.85 11.60 15.34
N PRO A 87 -6.70 12.63 15.24
CA PRO A 87 -7.96 12.57 14.50
C PRO A 87 -7.73 12.40 12.99
N HIS A 88 -8.71 11.79 12.31
CA HIS A 88 -8.76 11.60 10.85
C HIS A 88 -7.54 10.88 10.23
N ARG A 89 -7.01 9.88 10.94
CA ARG A 89 -5.86 9.10 10.46
C ARG A 89 -6.22 7.65 10.13
N LEU A 90 -7.15 7.43 9.20
CA LEU A 90 -7.30 6.08 8.64
C LEU A 90 -6.02 5.72 7.88
N ARG A 91 -5.41 4.59 8.28
CA ARG A 91 -4.19 4.06 7.66
C ARG A 91 -4.49 2.73 7.01
N THR A 92 -4.46 2.70 5.69
CA THR A 92 -4.72 1.52 4.88
C THR A 92 -3.43 0.98 4.28
N VAL A 93 -3.39 -0.34 4.12
CA VAL A 93 -2.44 -1.03 3.24
C VAL A 93 -3.28 -1.81 2.26
N ALA A 94 -3.16 -1.49 0.98
CA ALA A 94 -3.70 -2.29 -0.11
C ALA A 94 -2.68 -3.39 -0.45
N VAL A 95 -3.19 -4.58 -0.73
CA VAL A 95 -2.40 -5.68 -1.30
C VAL A 95 -2.51 -5.56 -2.82
N LEU A 96 -1.39 -5.42 -3.50
CA LEU A 96 -1.35 -5.16 -4.94
C LEU A 96 -1.35 -6.44 -5.79
N THR A 97 -1.11 -7.59 -5.16
CA THR A 97 -0.93 -8.87 -5.85
C THR A 97 -2.17 -9.76 -5.80
N ARG A 98 -3.27 -9.30 -5.18
CA ARG A 98 -4.53 -10.04 -5.10
C ARG A 98 -5.71 -9.11 -5.28
N GLU A 99 -6.69 -9.59 -6.04
CA GLU A 99 -7.98 -8.97 -6.20
C GLU A 99 -9.06 -9.97 -5.77
N LEU A 100 -10.14 -9.49 -5.16
CA LEU A 100 -11.29 -10.30 -4.82
C LEU A 100 -12.29 -10.23 -5.97
N THR A 101 -12.15 -11.15 -6.92
CA THR A 101 -13.02 -11.26 -8.10
C THR A 101 -13.85 -12.55 -8.00
N GLY A 102 -15.11 -12.45 -7.59
CA GLY A 102 -15.98 -13.63 -7.55
C GLY A 102 -17.26 -13.46 -6.76
N ASP A 103 -18.20 -14.38 -6.99
CA ASP A 103 -19.49 -14.53 -6.33
C ASP A 103 -19.49 -15.60 -5.22
N ARG A 104 -18.33 -16.26 -5.01
CA ARG A 104 -18.15 -17.30 -4.00
C ARG A 104 -17.60 -16.74 -2.69
N PRO A 105 -17.98 -17.31 -1.53
CA PRO A 105 -17.41 -16.93 -0.24
C PRO A 105 -15.88 -17.07 -0.18
N ALA A 106 -15.21 -16.11 0.46
CA ALA A 106 -13.77 -16.14 0.71
C ALA A 106 -13.47 -16.00 2.22
N ARG A 107 -12.41 -16.67 2.69
CA ARG A 107 -11.92 -16.54 4.07
C ARG A 107 -10.68 -15.64 4.09
N LEU A 108 -10.80 -14.50 4.76
CA LEU A 108 -9.69 -13.57 4.98
C LEU A 108 -9.28 -13.57 6.44
N ARG A 109 -7.97 -13.51 6.71
CA ARG A 109 -7.43 -13.42 8.08
C ARG A 109 -6.34 -12.38 8.16
N VAL A 110 -6.43 -11.51 9.16
CA VAL A 110 -5.37 -10.56 9.53
C VAL A 110 -5.03 -10.77 11.01
N ARG A 111 -3.75 -10.74 11.34
CA ARG A 111 -3.27 -10.71 12.73
C ARG A 111 -2.81 -9.30 13.02
N THR A 112 -3.46 -8.64 13.97
CA THR A 112 -3.12 -7.28 14.38
C THR A 112 -2.75 -7.24 15.85
N GLY A 113 -2.08 -6.16 16.25
CA GLY A 113 -1.64 -5.93 17.62
C GLY A 113 -1.31 -4.46 17.82
N THR A 114 -1.14 -4.07 19.07
CA THR A 114 -0.95 -2.68 19.47
C THR A 114 0.50 -2.42 19.83
N LEU A 115 1.14 -1.43 19.18
CA LEU A 115 2.51 -1.01 19.51
C LEU A 115 2.54 -0.12 20.75
N VAL A 116 1.55 0.77 20.89
CA VAL A 116 1.37 1.67 22.04
C VAL A 116 -0.11 1.62 22.44
N PRO A 117 -0.44 1.31 23.71
CA PRO A 117 -1.83 1.27 24.17
C PRO A 117 -2.59 2.56 23.87
N GLY A 118 -3.84 2.44 23.40
CA GLY A 118 -4.69 3.59 23.10
C GLY A 118 -5.98 3.20 22.38
N PRO A 119 -6.92 4.15 22.23
CA PRO A 119 -8.14 3.91 21.47
C PRO A 119 -7.83 3.76 19.97
N GLY A 120 -8.51 2.83 19.31
CA GLY A 120 -8.37 2.62 17.88
C GLY A 120 -8.95 1.28 17.42
N PHE A 121 -9.02 1.09 16.11
CA PHE A 121 -9.41 -0.17 15.50
C PHE A 121 -8.40 -0.57 14.42
N SER A 122 -8.32 -1.87 14.16
CA SER A 122 -7.53 -2.43 13.07
C SER A 122 -8.26 -3.64 12.50
N GLY A 123 -8.13 -3.88 11.20
CA GLY A 123 -8.86 -4.95 10.53
C GLY A 123 -8.83 -4.80 9.02
N PHE A 124 -9.82 -5.41 8.38
CA PHE A 124 -10.02 -5.30 6.94
C PHE A 124 -10.82 -4.05 6.57
N LEU A 125 -10.52 -3.52 5.39
CA LEU A 125 -11.36 -2.58 4.67
C LEU A 125 -11.70 -3.25 3.34
N ILE A 126 -12.97 -3.56 3.11
CA ILE A 126 -13.47 -4.27 1.91
C ILE A 126 -14.52 -3.37 1.25
N GLY A 127 -14.47 -3.25 -0.09
CA GLY A 127 -15.41 -2.42 -0.85
C GLY A 127 -15.02 -0.93 -0.93
N THR A 128 -13.74 -0.62 -1.09
CA THR A 128 -13.28 0.78 -1.22
C THR A 128 -13.66 1.39 -2.57
N THR A 129 -13.75 2.72 -2.58
CA THR A 129 -14.16 3.59 -3.68
C THR A 129 -13.48 3.30 -5.03
N GLU A 130 -14.16 3.65 -6.13
CA GLU A 130 -13.79 3.53 -7.56
C GLU A 130 -12.40 4.07 -8.00
N HIS A 131 -11.58 4.58 -7.09
CA HIS A 131 -10.28 5.18 -7.35
C HIS A 131 -9.11 4.48 -6.64
N THR A 132 -9.32 3.29 -6.08
CA THR A 132 -8.25 2.48 -5.48
C THR A 132 -7.92 1.28 -6.39
N GLY A 133 -6.88 1.39 -7.21
CA GLY A 133 -6.46 0.36 -8.16
C GLY A 133 -6.64 0.81 -9.61
N ASP A 134 -5.84 0.26 -10.53
CA ASP A 134 -5.88 0.54 -11.98
C ASP A 134 -5.77 2.02 -12.39
N LEU A 135 -4.78 2.72 -11.82
CA LEU A 135 -4.40 4.02 -12.36
C LEU A 135 -3.95 3.83 -13.82
N THR A 136 -4.50 4.65 -14.70
CA THR A 136 -4.02 4.78 -16.07
C THR A 136 -3.57 6.23 -16.22
N ASP A 137 -2.32 6.44 -16.66
CA ASP A 137 -1.82 7.79 -16.92
C ASP A 137 -2.52 8.41 -18.14
N GLY A 138 -2.25 9.69 -18.41
CA GLY A 138 -2.84 10.39 -19.56
C GLY A 138 -2.49 9.81 -20.93
N PHE A 139 -1.56 8.84 -20.99
CA PHE A 139 -1.14 8.14 -22.21
C PHE A 139 -1.73 6.74 -22.34
N GLY A 140 -2.58 6.30 -21.41
CA GLY A 140 -3.15 4.95 -21.44
C GLY A 140 -2.26 3.89 -20.79
N THR A 141 -1.14 4.28 -20.16
CA THR A 141 -0.23 3.35 -19.49
C THR A 141 -0.70 3.09 -18.07
N ARG A 142 -0.60 1.84 -17.59
CA ARG A 142 -0.83 1.51 -16.17
C ARG A 142 0.49 1.65 -15.39
N PRO A 143 0.73 2.75 -14.65
CA PRO A 143 2.00 2.95 -13.99
C PRO A 143 2.10 2.03 -12.77
N ARG A 144 3.15 1.21 -12.73
CA ARG A 144 3.51 0.40 -11.56
C ARG A 144 4.54 1.15 -10.73
N VAL A 145 4.15 1.62 -9.54
CA VAL A 145 5.08 2.27 -8.62
C VAL A 145 5.85 1.19 -7.85
N LEU A 146 7.14 1.07 -8.14
CA LEU A 146 8.02 0.12 -7.46
C LEU A 146 8.86 0.76 -6.35
N ALA A 147 9.05 2.08 -6.37
CA ALA A 147 9.86 2.81 -5.41
C ALA A 147 9.13 4.06 -4.92
N VAL A 148 9.25 4.37 -3.64
CA VAL A 148 8.94 5.70 -3.11
C VAL A 148 10.01 6.06 -2.09
N ALA A 149 10.50 7.30 -2.18
CA ALA A 149 11.44 7.85 -1.23
C ALA A 149 10.84 9.11 -0.60
N ASN A 150 10.67 9.08 0.72
CA ASN A 150 10.10 10.21 1.45
C ASN A 150 11.18 11.21 1.86
N PRO A 151 10.90 12.51 1.92
CA PRO A 151 11.80 13.50 2.51
C PRO A 151 12.26 13.09 3.92
N ARG A 152 13.47 13.53 4.30
CA ARG A 152 14.04 13.34 5.64
C ARG A 152 13.45 14.29 6.69
N VAL A 153 12.64 15.26 6.27
CA VAL A 153 11.93 16.20 7.14
C VAL A 153 10.47 15.81 7.31
N SER A 154 9.94 15.93 8.53
CA SER A 154 8.51 15.70 8.76
C SER A 154 7.67 16.85 8.18
N PHE A 155 6.42 16.58 7.83
CA PHE A 155 5.53 17.64 7.34
C PHE A 155 5.25 18.71 8.41
N ALA A 156 5.25 18.32 9.70
CA ALA A 156 5.07 19.26 10.79
C ALA A 156 6.27 20.22 10.91
N ASP A 157 7.49 19.69 10.88
CA ASP A 157 8.71 20.50 10.95
C ASP A 157 8.83 21.41 9.72
N TYR A 158 8.50 20.89 8.54
CA TYR A 158 8.44 21.67 7.32
C TYR A 158 7.46 22.86 7.45
N ARG A 159 6.25 22.63 7.96
CA ARG A 159 5.22 23.67 8.10
C ARG A 159 5.55 24.71 9.17
N ALA A 160 6.30 24.35 10.19
CA ALA A 160 6.76 25.31 11.20
C ALA A 160 7.70 26.36 10.58
N GLY A 161 8.59 25.95 9.67
CA GLY A 161 9.50 26.87 8.96
C GLY A 161 8.90 27.52 7.70
N TYR A 162 7.95 26.85 7.05
CA TYR A 162 7.38 27.27 5.76
C TYR A 162 5.84 27.16 5.78
N PRO A 163 5.12 28.13 6.38
CA PRO A 163 3.67 28.02 6.58
C PRO A 163 2.88 27.88 5.27
N THR A 164 3.29 28.61 4.23
CA THR A 164 2.63 28.64 2.92
C THR A 164 3.38 27.88 1.81
N GLY A 165 4.65 27.52 2.04
CA GLY A 165 5.47 26.81 1.08
C GLY A 165 4.93 25.40 0.76
N GLN A 166 5.18 24.94 -0.46
CA GLN A 166 4.94 23.54 -0.88
C GLN A 166 6.21 22.79 -1.30
N GLY A 167 7.35 23.49 -1.42
CA GLY A 167 8.63 22.91 -1.83
C GLY A 167 9.62 22.79 -0.67
N VAL A 168 10.38 21.68 -0.65
CA VAL A 168 11.62 21.56 0.13
C VAL A 168 12.75 21.87 -0.84
N GLY A 169 13.42 23.01 -0.70
CA GLY A 169 14.52 23.40 -1.60
C GLY A 169 15.83 22.67 -1.30
N GLU A 170 16.08 22.38 -0.03
CA GLU A 170 17.31 21.76 0.43
C GLU A 170 17.36 20.27 0.08
N SER A 171 18.28 19.89 -0.82
CA SER A 171 18.40 18.51 -1.31
C SER A 171 18.79 17.50 -0.22
N SER A 172 19.46 17.93 0.86
CA SER A 172 19.79 17.08 2.01
C SER A 172 18.54 16.55 2.74
N LEU A 173 17.44 17.33 2.70
CA LEU A 173 16.15 17.03 3.32
C LEU A 173 15.21 16.28 2.38
N LYS A 174 15.51 16.24 1.09
CA LYS A 174 14.76 15.45 0.11
C LYS A 174 15.25 14.00 0.11
N ARG A 175 14.54 13.16 -0.64
CA ARG A 175 15.08 11.89 -1.13
C ARG A 175 14.84 11.75 -2.62
N GLU A 176 15.36 12.74 -3.35
CA GLU A 176 15.43 12.70 -4.80
C GLU A 176 16.54 11.75 -5.26
N GLY A 177 16.39 11.24 -6.48
CA GLY A 177 17.23 10.18 -6.98
C GLY A 177 16.88 9.78 -8.40
N TYR A 178 17.50 8.72 -8.88
CA TYR A 178 17.28 8.19 -10.22
C TYR A 178 17.20 6.66 -10.22
N GLY A 179 16.51 6.13 -11.21
CA GLY A 179 16.39 4.69 -11.43
C GLY A 179 17.37 4.21 -12.49
N ILE A 180 17.92 3.01 -12.33
CA ILE A 180 18.64 2.30 -13.40
C ILE A 180 17.98 0.95 -13.61
N VAL A 181 17.52 0.69 -14.83
CA VAL A 181 17.05 -0.64 -15.24
C VAL A 181 18.17 -1.33 -16.00
N ARG A 182 18.56 -2.51 -15.53
CA ARG A 182 19.46 -3.42 -16.25
C ARG A 182 18.65 -4.61 -16.73
N VAL A 183 18.78 -4.92 -18.01
CA VAL A 183 18.11 -6.05 -18.67
C VAL A 183 19.20 -7.03 -19.08
N ASP A 184 19.04 -8.29 -18.66
CA ASP A 184 19.82 -9.42 -19.16
C ASP A 184 18.89 -10.33 -19.98
N PRO A 185 18.92 -10.23 -21.32
CA PRO A 185 18.06 -11.02 -22.18
C PRO A 185 18.39 -12.51 -22.16
N ALA A 186 19.66 -12.87 -22.00
CA ALA A 186 20.10 -14.27 -21.99
C ALA A 186 19.64 -14.97 -20.71
N ALA A 187 19.74 -14.27 -19.58
CA ALA A 187 19.26 -14.77 -18.30
C ALA A 187 17.75 -14.56 -18.08
N ARG A 188 17.03 -13.91 -19.00
CA ARG A 188 15.65 -13.44 -18.80
C ARG A 188 15.49 -12.79 -17.43
N ALA A 189 16.27 -11.74 -17.17
CA ALA A 189 16.29 -11.08 -15.87
C ALA A 189 16.26 -9.55 -15.99
N PHE A 190 15.47 -8.93 -15.11
CA PHE A 190 15.50 -7.49 -14.87
C PHE A 190 16.12 -7.21 -13.50
N THR A 191 16.99 -6.21 -13.43
CA THR A 191 17.45 -5.61 -12.17
C THR A 191 17.12 -4.13 -12.20
N LEU A 192 16.20 -3.73 -11.33
CA LEU A 192 15.82 -2.33 -11.17
C LEU A 192 16.55 -1.81 -9.95
N GLY A 193 17.30 -0.72 -10.13
CA GLY A 193 18.00 -0.02 -9.06
C GLY A 193 17.40 1.35 -8.78
N SER A 194 17.55 1.83 -7.55
CA SER A 194 17.10 3.15 -7.11
C SER A 194 18.20 3.83 -6.30
N TRP A 195 18.75 4.90 -6.86
CA TRP A 195 19.96 5.57 -6.39
C TRP A 195 19.63 6.96 -5.84
N PRO A 196 20.32 7.41 -4.78
CA PRO A 196 20.23 8.80 -4.37
C PRO A 196 20.83 9.70 -5.46
N TRP A 197 20.36 10.95 -5.54
CA TRP A 197 20.73 11.88 -6.63
C TRP A 197 22.24 12.17 -6.70
N ASP A 198 22.93 12.14 -5.57
CA ASP A 198 24.36 12.37 -5.40
C ASP A 198 25.21 11.09 -5.44
N GLY A 199 24.57 9.93 -5.51
CA GLY A 199 25.24 8.63 -5.58
C GLY A 199 25.62 8.26 -7.00
N HIS A 200 26.77 7.60 -7.19
CA HIS A 200 27.18 7.03 -8.47
C HIS A 200 27.18 5.50 -8.48
N PRO A 201 26.68 4.82 -9.53
CA PRO A 201 26.53 3.35 -9.52
C PRO A 201 27.84 2.57 -9.58
N HIS A 202 28.94 3.24 -9.94
CA HIS A 202 30.27 2.66 -10.04
C HIS A 202 31.15 2.96 -8.81
N ASP A 203 30.69 3.85 -7.94
CA ASP A 203 31.32 4.09 -6.66
C ASP A 203 30.94 2.97 -5.68
N ARG A 204 31.94 2.40 -5.00
CA ARG A 204 31.78 1.26 -4.10
C ARG A 204 31.15 1.66 -2.76
N GLU A 205 31.29 2.92 -2.36
CA GLU A 205 30.72 3.43 -1.10
C GLU A 205 29.26 3.85 -1.26
N THR A 206 28.85 4.22 -2.47
CA THR A 206 27.47 4.60 -2.77
C THR A 206 26.55 3.39 -2.60
N ARG A 207 25.56 3.53 -1.71
CA ARG A 207 24.47 2.57 -1.55
C ARG A 207 23.20 3.05 -2.24
N GLN A 208 22.45 2.11 -2.81
CA GLN A 208 21.08 2.34 -3.23
C GLN A 208 20.18 2.58 -2.02
N PHE A 209 18.96 3.08 -2.25
CA PHE A 209 17.98 3.16 -1.16
C PHE A 209 17.73 1.78 -0.56
N ASP A 210 17.47 1.73 0.76
CA ASP A 210 17.34 0.47 1.48
C ASP A 210 16.37 -0.49 0.80
N GLY A 211 16.81 -1.75 0.67
CA GLY A 211 16.14 -2.87 -0.02
C GLY A 211 15.91 -2.67 -1.53
N TRP A 212 16.79 -1.89 -2.17
CA TRP A 212 17.14 -1.96 -3.58
C TRP A 212 18.53 -2.59 -3.76
N PRO A 213 18.83 -3.20 -4.92
CA PRO A 213 17.98 -3.32 -6.10
C PRO A 213 16.87 -4.37 -5.93
N VAL A 214 15.82 -4.27 -6.75
CA VAL A 214 14.80 -5.32 -6.87
C VAL A 214 14.89 -6.04 -8.20
N ARG A 215 14.47 -7.31 -8.21
CA ARG A 215 14.49 -8.20 -9.37
C ARG A 215 13.08 -8.76 -9.59
N PRO A 216 12.22 -8.05 -10.33
CA PRO A 216 10.89 -8.55 -10.65
C PRO A 216 11.01 -9.77 -11.60
N PRO A 217 9.98 -10.63 -11.65
CA PRO A 217 9.90 -11.69 -12.65
C PRO A 217 9.98 -11.12 -14.06
N PHE A 218 10.66 -11.83 -14.95
CA PHE A 218 10.80 -11.39 -16.35
C PHE A 218 9.54 -11.63 -17.18
N ASP A 219 8.72 -12.59 -16.76
CA ASP A 219 7.47 -12.95 -17.45
C ASP A 219 6.30 -12.00 -17.13
N ASP A 220 6.50 -11.02 -16.23
CA ASP A 220 5.52 -10.01 -15.80
C ASP A 220 5.57 -8.70 -16.64
N VAL A 221 6.37 -8.65 -17.72
CA VAL A 221 6.64 -7.44 -18.52
C VAL A 221 6.28 -7.63 -19.99
#